data_AF-A0A3E0AG60-F1
#
_entry.id   AF-A0A3E0AG60-F1
#
_cell.length_a   1.000
_cell.length_b   1.000
_cell.length_c   1.000
_cell.angle_alpha   90.00
_cell.angle_beta   90.00
_cell.angle_gamma   90.00
#
_symmetry.space_group_name_H-M   'P 1'
#
loop_
_entity.id
_entity.type
_entity.pdbx_description
1 polymer ?
#
loop_
_entity_poly.entity_id
_entity_poly.type
_entity_poly.pdbx_seq_one_letter_code
_entity_poly.pdbx_strand_id
1 'polypeptide(L)'
;MKWLNDKKVRIKITGSFLIIALLVIGLVCFSYINVKNTGKSFSDSYKNSTLPAEYAGVANADLNRVRADVYYLLLFPEKMNESIDDINTLIADIDTQIGYLEKGYLSQSESEQVKLIKSNWALYKEGLIEIVAMGKAGNTQSAMEKIRGSSLADVREETINTLYDLSKQKLTQMHSEQQNVTSKVTRTNQILAGIGLIALLAATLMGVYLTRSIVPPLESCVKMMEELKNGNIAPRLGMIRKDEIGQLTRAMDTFADVLQTINTKTKEMSSSTSSATAEILASVSQFNASASEQSAAINQTTSIVDEVYAVTEQTAKKAQEVAEISQAAAIVGENGKRAVSAIQNGMMDIREKVQAIAQGILALSEQTQQIGEIIATVNEIADQSNLLALNATIEAAKAGEQGRGFAVVANEVSNLASQSKQATVNVKSILGNIQKATNSAVLATEQGTKGVEDGMVLAEQAGGVINQLAGTLQKSAQSAQQISASTQQQNIGMEQINQAMKDIKQATVQFVSGARQSQAAAEELNVKAQELQKSVEYFKE
;
A
#
# COMPACT_ATOMS: atom_id res chain seq x y z
N MET A 1 42.74 5.00 31.45
CA MET A 1 41.73 3.92 31.46
C MET A 1 40.78 3.91 30.24
N LYS A 2 40.62 4.99 29.44
CA LYS A 2 39.76 4.98 28.24
C LYS A 2 40.15 3.91 27.20
N TRP A 3 41.45 3.70 26.97
CA TRP A 3 41.95 2.68 26.04
C TRP A 3 41.51 1.26 26.39
N LEU A 4 41.47 0.92 27.69
CA LEU A 4 41.00 -0.39 28.13
C LEU A 4 39.50 -0.51 27.93
N ASN A 5 38.70 0.53 28.17
CA ASN A 5 37.24 0.49 27.98
C ASN A 5 36.84 0.20 26.53
N ASP A 6 37.65 0.57 25.54
CA ASP A 6 37.42 0.28 24.12
C ASP A 6 37.90 -1.12 23.67
N LYS A 7 38.58 -1.87 24.55
CA LYS A 7 38.94 -3.26 24.25
C LYS A 7 37.76 -4.20 24.46
N LYS A 8 37.71 -5.22 23.61
CA LYS A 8 36.72 -6.30 23.69
C LYS A 8 36.61 -6.86 25.10
N VAL A 9 35.40 -7.12 25.58
CA VAL A 9 35.13 -7.69 26.91
C VAL A 9 35.90 -9.00 27.10
N ARG A 10 35.97 -9.83 26.05
CA ARG A 10 36.78 -11.06 26.04
C ARG A 10 38.24 -10.78 26.39
N ILE A 11 38.87 -9.77 25.77
CA ILE A 11 40.28 -9.43 25.98
C ILE A 11 40.50 -8.94 27.41
N LYS A 12 39.57 -8.16 27.98
CA LYS A 12 39.64 -7.69 29.36
C LYS A 12 39.63 -8.84 30.36
N ILE A 13 38.70 -9.79 30.19
CA ILE A 13 38.55 -10.95 31.08
C ILE A 13 39.72 -11.92 30.92
N THR A 14 40.07 -12.33 29.69
CA THR A 14 41.18 -13.27 29.49
C THR A 14 42.51 -12.66 29.90
N GLY A 15 42.72 -11.36 29.65
CA GLY A 15 43.91 -10.64 30.06
C GLY A 15 44.09 -10.58 31.57
N SER A 16 43.02 -10.31 32.35
CA SER A 16 43.09 -10.30 33.81
C SER A 16 43.40 -11.67 34.40
N PHE A 17 42.78 -12.73 33.86
CA PHE A 17 43.05 -14.10 34.32
C PHE A 17 44.49 -14.54 33.98
N LEU A 18 44.99 -14.20 32.80
CA LEU A 18 46.37 -14.51 32.41
C LEU A 18 47.41 -13.82 33.31
N ILE A 19 47.20 -12.55 33.68
CA ILE A 19 48.10 -11.83 34.58
C ILE A 19 48.15 -12.49 35.96
N ILE A 20 46.99 -12.85 36.52
CA ILE A 20 46.92 -13.54 37.82
C ILE A 20 47.56 -14.93 37.74
N ALA A 21 47.30 -15.69 36.67
CA ALA A 21 47.89 -17.01 36.47
C ALA A 21 49.42 -16.95 36.40
N LEU A 22 49.98 -15.97 35.68
CA LEU A 22 51.43 -15.76 35.59
C LEU A 22 52.05 -15.42 36.96
N LEU A 23 51.38 -14.60 37.78
CA LEU A 23 51.83 -14.29 39.14
C LEU A 23 51.84 -15.53 40.04
N VAL A 24 50.82 -16.38 39.96
CA VAL A 24 50.73 -17.62 40.73
C VAL A 24 51.81 -18.62 40.29
N ILE A 25 52.01 -18.79 38.98
CA ILE A 25 53.08 -19.65 38.45
C ILE A 25 54.46 -19.16 38.95
N GLY A 26 54.71 -17.85 38.91
CA GLY A 26 55.95 -17.25 39.42
C GLY A 26 56.17 -17.56 40.90
N LEU A 27 55.13 -17.44 41.73
CA LEU A 27 55.16 -17.80 43.16
C LEU A 27 55.50 -19.28 43.39
N VAL A 28 54.85 -20.17 42.64
CA VAL A 28 55.06 -21.62 42.76
C VAL A 28 56.49 -22.00 42.35
N CYS A 29 56.97 -21.49 41.21
CA CYS A 29 58.34 -21.73 40.76
C CYS A 29 59.37 -21.21 41.77
N PHE A 30 59.18 -20.00 42.31
CA PHE A 30 60.08 -19.42 43.31
C PHE A 30 60.10 -20.23 44.61
N SER A 31 58.94 -20.69 45.10
CA SER A 31 58.85 -21.55 46.27
C SER A 31 59.59 -22.87 46.05
N TYR A 32 59.35 -23.54 44.93
CA TYR A 32 59.97 -24.82 44.60
C TYR A 32 61.50 -24.74 44.55
N ILE A 33 62.05 -23.71 43.91
CA ILE A 33 63.51 -23.49 43.83
C ILE A 33 64.12 -23.33 45.24
N ASN A 34 63.47 -22.56 46.11
CA ASN A 34 64.00 -22.31 47.46
C ASN A 34 63.89 -23.52 48.39
N VAL A 35 62.80 -24.30 48.30
CA VAL A 35 62.67 -25.55 49.08
C VAL A 35 63.76 -26.53 48.68
N LYS A 36 64.05 -26.68 47.39
CA LYS A 36 65.13 -27.55 46.89
C LYS A 36 66.51 -27.10 47.39
N ASN A 37 66.78 -25.80 47.39
CA ASN A 37 68.06 -25.26 47.88
C ASN A 37 68.24 -25.42 49.40
N THR A 38 67.16 -25.27 50.17
CA THR A 38 67.15 -25.51 51.63
C THR A 38 67.39 -26.99 51.94
N GLY A 39 66.74 -27.90 51.22
CA GLY A 39 66.95 -29.35 51.38
C GLY A 39 68.40 -29.77 51.12
N LYS A 40 69.03 -29.20 50.09
CA LYS A 40 70.46 -29.44 49.81
C LYS A 40 71.35 -28.91 50.94
N SER A 41 71.11 -27.69 51.41
CA SER A 41 71.89 -27.07 52.50
C SER A 41 71.81 -27.87 53.80
N PHE A 42 70.65 -28.45 54.11
CA PHE A 42 70.47 -29.33 55.27
C PHE A 42 71.25 -30.66 55.11
N SER A 43 71.17 -31.29 53.93
CA SER A 43 71.91 -32.51 53.63
C SER A 43 73.43 -32.31 53.70
N ASP A 44 73.94 -31.15 53.25
CA ASP A 44 75.36 -30.83 53.27
C ASP A 44 75.86 -30.65 54.71
N SER A 45 75.09 -29.95 55.55
CA SER A 45 75.43 -29.76 56.97
C SER A 45 75.47 -31.08 57.76
N TYR A 46 74.51 -31.98 57.51
CA TYR A 46 74.48 -33.31 58.14
C TYR A 46 75.72 -34.14 57.83
N LYS A 47 76.16 -34.15 56.55
CA LYS A 47 77.33 -34.94 56.11
C LYS A 47 78.67 -34.33 56.54
N ASN A 48 78.78 -33.00 56.54
CA ASN A 48 80.06 -32.30 56.70
C ASN A 48 80.37 -31.90 58.14
N SER A 49 79.33 -31.76 58.97
CA SER A 49 79.44 -31.24 60.34
C SER A 49 78.95 -32.26 61.38
N THR A 50 77.77 -32.85 61.20
CA THR A 50 77.17 -33.74 62.22
C THR A 50 77.88 -35.10 62.33
N LEU A 51 78.05 -35.83 61.22
CA LEU A 51 78.68 -37.16 61.25
C LEU A 51 80.15 -37.13 61.73
N PRO A 52 81.03 -36.22 61.25
CA PRO A 52 82.40 -36.17 61.76
C PRO A 52 82.49 -35.79 63.24
N ALA A 53 81.56 -34.96 63.76
CA ALA A 53 81.51 -34.65 65.19
C ALA A 53 81.20 -35.90 66.03
N GLU A 54 80.27 -36.73 65.56
CA GLU A 54 79.88 -37.99 66.19
C GLU A 54 81.05 -38.99 66.16
N TYR A 55 81.66 -39.21 65.01
CA TYR A 55 82.80 -40.14 64.88
C TYR A 55 83.98 -39.74 65.76
N ALA A 56 84.34 -38.45 65.80
CA ALA A 56 85.39 -37.95 66.67
C ALA A 56 85.04 -38.08 68.17
N GLY A 57 83.78 -37.85 68.52
CA GLY A 57 83.29 -37.99 69.89
C GLY A 57 83.29 -39.43 70.38
N VAL A 58 82.82 -40.37 69.55
CA VAL A 58 82.82 -41.82 69.86
C VAL A 58 84.26 -42.34 70.00
N ALA A 59 85.14 -42.04 69.04
CA ALA A 59 86.55 -42.44 69.12
C ALA A 59 87.25 -41.89 70.38
N ASN A 60 86.92 -40.67 70.79
CA ASN A 60 87.44 -40.09 72.02
C ASN A 60 86.99 -40.86 73.27
N ALA A 61 85.71 -41.22 73.33
CA ALA A 61 85.14 -41.98 74.44
C ALA A 61 85.74 -43.39 74.51
N ASP A 62 85.85 -44.07 73.37
CA ASP A 62 86.40 -45.42 73.28
C ASP A 62 87.87 -45.46 73.68
N LEU A 63 88.67 -44.46 73.26
CA LEU A 63 90.09 -44.37 73.61
C LEU A 63 90.29 -44.18 75.12
N ASN A 64 89.43 -43.39 75.77
CA ASN A 64 89.43 -43.28 77.23
C ASN A 64 89.02 -44.60 77.91
N ARG A 65 88.08 -45.34 77.31
CA ARG A 65 87.63 -46.64 77.82
C ARG A 65 88.72 -47.71 77.70
N VAL A 66 89.46 -47.75 76.59
CA VAL A 66 90.63 -48.64 76.41
C VAL A 66 91.63 -48.46 77.55
N ARG A 67 91.91 -47.21 77.94
CA ARG A 67 92.80 -46.94 79.08
C ARG A 67 92.27 -47.56 80.38
N ALA A 68 90.97 -47.45 80.63
CA ALA A 68 90.35 -48.04 81.81
C ALA A 68 90.46 -49.58 81.80
N ASP A 69 90.17 -50.21 80.66
CA ASP A 69 90.21 -51.67 80.51
C ASP A 69 91.64 -52.22 80.60
N VAL A 70 92.65 -51.45 80.16
CA VAL A 70 94.07 -51.80 80.32
C VAL A 70 94.49 -51.78 81.79
N TYR A 71 94.03 -50.80 82.58
CA TYR A 71 94.28 -50.84 84.04
C TYR A 71 93.50 -51.98 84.70
N TYR A 72 92.27 -52.24 84.26
CA TYR A 72 91.43 -53.32 84.79
C TYR A 72 92.07 -54.69 84.56
N LEU A 73 92.59 -54.93 83.36
CA LEU A 73 93.39 -56.11 82.99
C LEU A 73 94.55 -56.36 83.97
N LEU A 74 95.30 -55.31 84.33
CA LEU A 74 96.47 -55.43 85.21
C LEU A 74 96.12 -55.59 86.69
N LEU A 75 94.98 -55.05 87.14
CA LEU A 75 94.54 -55.10 88.54
C LEU A 75 93.75 -56.37 88.87
N PHE A 76 93.07 -56.97 87.89
CA PHE A 76 92.20 -58.13 88.07
C PHE A 76 92.60 -59.29 87.12
N PRO A 77 93.67 -60.04 87.45
CA PRO A 77 94.19 -61.11 86.60
C PRO A 77 93.15 -62.19 86.26
N GLU A 78 92.18 -62.43 87.16
CA GLU A 78 91.12 -63.42 86.97
C GLU A 78 90.18 -63.12 85.79
N LYS A 79 90.11 -61.86 85.37
CA LYS A 79 89.26 -61.39 84.25
C LYS A 79 90.04 -61.04 82.99
N MET A 80 91.33 -61.39 82.93
CA MET A 80 92.23 -60.96 81.88
C MET A 80 91.71 -61.21 80.46
N ASN A 81 91.13 -62.39 80.18
CA ASN A 81 90.64 -62.71 78.82
C ASN A 81 89.45 -61.84 78.40
N GLU A 82 88.54 -61.50 79.31
CA GLU A 82 87.38 -60.63 79.06
C GLU A 82 87.87 -59.22 78.71
N SER A 83 88.79 -58.66 79.51
CA SER A 83 89.35 -57.32 79.25
C SER A 83 90.17 -57.25 77.96
N ILE A 84 90.83 -58.33 77.55
CA ILE A 84 91.52 -58.37 76.25
C ILE A 84 90.52 -58.29 75.10
N ASP A 85 89.39 -58.99 75.20
CA ASP A 85 88.36 -58.98 74.15
C ASP A 85 87.70 -57.61 74.04
N ASP A 86 87.41 -56.98 75.18
CA ASP A 86 86.90 -55.60 75.25
C ASP A 86 87.91 -54.59 74.66
N ILE A 87 89.19 -54.69 75.01
CA ILE A 87 90.25 -53.84 74.45
C ILE A 87 90.35 -54.04 72.94
N ASN A 88 90.31 -55.28 72.44
CA ASN A 88 90.38 -55.55 71.01
C ASN A 88 89.16 -55.00 70.26
N THR A 89 87.97 -55.12 70.85
CA THR A 89 86.73 -54.57 70.29
C THR A 89 86.80 -53.05 70.21
N LEU A 90 87.21 -52.38 71.29
CA LEU A 90 87.38 -50.93 71.32
C LEU A 90 88.47 -50.46 70.36
N ILE A 91 89.57 -51.22 70.22
CA ILE A 91 90.60 -50.92 69.21
C ILE A 91 90.01 -50.96 67.80
N ALA A 92 89.18 -51.96 67.49
CA ALA A 92 88.52 -52.08 66.18
C ALA A 92 87.48 -50.97 65.94
N ASP A 93 86.74 -50.57 66.98
CA ASP A 93 85.80 -49.45 66.91
C ASP A 93 86.53 -48.13 66.66
N ILE A 94 87.62 -47.85 67.39
CA ILE A 94 88.44 -46.65 67.18
C ILE A 94 89.03 -46.64 65.76
N ASP A 95 89.56 -47.76 65.27
CA ASP A 95 90.04 -47.87 63.88
C ASP A 95 88.92 -47.55 62.87
N THR A 96 87.70 -48.02 63.15
CA THR A 96 86.53 -47.78 62.30
C THR A 96 86.12 -46.30 62.31
N GLN A 97 86.06 -45.67 63.49
CA GLN A 97 85.70 -44.25 63.62
C GLN A 97 86.76 -43.34 62.98
N ILE A 98 88.06 -43.62 63.19
CA ILE A 98 89.15 -42.89 62.53
C ILE A 98 89.06 -43.09 61.00
N GLY A 99 88.72 -44.28 60.54
CA GLY A 99 88.48 -44.57 59.12
C GLY A 99 87.30 -43.79 58.53
N TYR A 100 86.23 -43.57 59.30
CA TYR A 100 85.12 -42.71 58.88
C TYR A 100 85.49 -41.23 58.87
N LEU A 101 86.29 -40.76 59.85
CA LEU A 101 86.82 -39.40 59.86
C LEU A 101 87.68 -39.13 58.63
N GLU A 102 88.55 -40.07 58.24
CA GLU A 102 89.42 -39.93 57.06
C GLU A 102 88.63 -39.86 55.73
N LYS A 103 87.50 -40.56 55.64
CA LYS A 103 86.60 -40.50 54.47
C LYS A 103 85.67 -39.29 54.46
N GLY A 104 85.59 -38.56 55.57
CA GLY A 104 84.74 -37.38 55.72
C GLY A 104 85.27 -36.16 54.95
N TYR A 105 84.40 -35.15 54.80
CA TYR A 105 84.81 -33.85 54.27
C TYR A 105 85.53 -33.05 55.37
N LEU A 106 86.85 -32.98 55.27
CA LEU A 106 87.72 -32.28 56.20
C LEU A 106 88.30 -31.02 55.54
N SER A 107 88.32 -29.92 56.27
CA SER A 107 89.14 -28.75 55.93
C SER A 107 90.62 -29.09 56.02
N GLN A 108 91.49 -28.20 55.52
CA GLN A 108 92.93 -28.41 55.58
C GLN A 108 93.44 -28.62 57.01
N SER A 109 92.96 -27.82 57.96
CA SER A 109 93.26 -27.96 59.41
C SER A 109 92.74 -29.28 59.98
N GLU A 110 91.50 -29.66 59.65
CA GLU A 110 90.88 -30.90 60.15
C GLU A 110 91.55 -32.15 59.55
N SER A 111 92.03 -32.07 58.31
CA SER A 111 92.79 -33.16 57.68
C SER A 111 94.12 -33.39 58.37
N GLU A 112 94.80 -32.32 58.79
CA GLU A 112 96.03 -32.41 59.59
C GLU A 112 95.74 -33.03 60.97
N GLN A 113 94.67 -32.62 61.63
CA GLN A 113 94.22 -33.20 62.90
C GLN A 113 93.92 -34.70 62.78
N VAL A 114 93.18 -35.13 61.74
CA VAL A 114 92.87 -36.56 61.53
C VAL A 114 94.13 -37.37 61.21
N LYS A 115 95.09 -36.81 60.46
CA LYS A 115 96.40 -37.45 60.24
C LYS A 115 97.18 -37.62 61.54
N LEU A 116 97.19 -36.59 62.39
CA LEU A 116 97.83 -36.63 63.70
C LEU A 116 97.18 -37.70 64.59
N ILE A 117 95.84 -37.72 64.67
CA ILE A 117 95.06 -38.74 65.40
C ILE A 117 95.44 -40.13 64.92
N LYS A 118 95.49 -40.37 63.61
CA LYS A 118 95.81 -41.68 63.03
C LYS A 118 97.24 -42.12 63.36
N SER A 119 98.20 -41.21 63.22
CA SER A 119 99.61 -41.47 63.54
C SER A 119 99.78 -41.80 65.02
N ASN A 120 99.20 -40.99 65.91
CA ASN A 120 99.32 -41.16 67.34
C ASN A 120 98.54 -42.40 67.82
N TRP A 121 97.37 -42.68 67.26
CA TRP A 121 96.62 -43.90 67.54
C TRP A 121 97.39 -45.16 67.13
N ALA A 122 98.06 -45.17 65.98
CA ALA A 122 98.87 -46.31 65.56
C ALA A 122 100.00 -46.60 66.56
N LEU A 123 100.72 -45.56 66.99
CA LEU A 123 101.76 -45.66 68.03
C LEU A 123 101.19 -46.12 69.38
N TYR A 124 100.03 -45.58 69.77
CA TYR A 124 99.37 -45.97 71.01
C TYR A 124 98.91 -47.44 70.98
N LYS A 125 98.34 -47.88 69.86
CA LYS A 125 97.89 -49.25 69.60
C LYS A 125 99.04 -50.25 69.66
N GLU A 126 100.19 -49.95 69.07
CA GLU A 126 101.39 -50.81 69.20
C GLU A 126 101.82 -50.95 70.66
N GLY A 127 101.86 -49.83 71.40
CA GLY A 127 102.16 -49.87 72.83
C GLY A 127 101.12 -50.63 73.66
N LEU A 128 99.84 -50.56 73.29
CA LEU A 128 98.77 -51.34 73.92
C LEU A 128 98.95 -52.84 73.71
N ILE A 129 99.32 -53.28 72.49
CA ILE A 129 99.60 -54.69 72.20
C ILE A 129 100.77 -55.20 73.06
N GLU A 130 101.83 -54.39 73.20
CA GLU A 130 102.94 -54.72 74.10
C GLU A 130 102.48 -54.83 75.57
N ILE A 131 101.67 -53.88 76.05
CA ILE A 131 101.15 -53.88 77.42
C ILE A 131 100.26 -55.10 77.68
N VAL A 132 99.38 -55.45 76.75
CA VAL A 132 98.53 -56.65 76.84
C VAL A 132 99.38 -57.92 76.85
N ALA A 133 100.44 -57.98 76.04
CA ALA A 133 101.38 -59.11 76.04
C ALA A 133 102.17 -59.22 77.36
N MET A 134 102.61 -58.10 77.94
CA MET A 134 103.27 -58.06 79.26
C MET A 134 102.31 -58.49 80.37
N GLY A 135 101.04 -58.06 80.31
CA GLY A 135 99.98 -58.50 81.22
C GLY A 135 99.78 -60.02 81.17
N LYS A 136 99.69 -60.61 79.96
CA LYS A 136 99.60 -62.07 79.77
C LYS A 136 100.81 -62.83 80.33
N ALA A 137 101.99 -62.24 80.25
CA ALA A 137 103.23 -62.82 80.78
C ALA A 137 103.37 -62.65 82.32
N GLY A 138 102.40 -62.05 83.00
CA GLY A 138 102.43 -61.80 84.44
C GLY A 138 103.40 -60.69 84.87
N ASN A 139 103.95 -59.92 83.92
CA ASN A 139 104.91 -58.86 84.19
C ASN A 139 104.20 -57.51 84.43
N THR A 140 103.35 -57.47 85.45
CA THR A 140 102.45 -56.34 85.75
C THR A 140 103.20 -55.04 86.05
N GLN A 141 104.38 -55.11 86.65
CA GLN A 141 105.17 -53.92 87.00
C GLN A 141 105.75 -53.23 85.76
N SER A 142 106.30 -54.00 84.82
CA SER A 142 106.80 -53.46 83.54
C SER A 142 105.66 -52.91 82.67
N ALA A 143 104.50 -53.58 82.69
CA ALA A 143 103.30 -53.10 82.00
C ALA A 143 102.81 -51.75 82.56
N MET A 144 102.78 -51.60 83.90
CA MET A 144 102.42 -50.32 84.54
C MET A 144 103.42 -49.20 84.27
N GLU A 145 104.73 -49.49 84.25
CA GLU A 145 105.74 -48.51 83.85
C GLU A 145 105.57 -48.06 82.40
N LYS A 146 105.27 -48.98 81.47
CA LYS A 146 105.02 -48.64 80.07
C LYS A 146 103.75 -47.79 79.89
N ILE A 147 102.69 -48.06 80.65
CA ILE A 147 101.46 -47.24 80.66
C ILE A 147 101.73 -45.82 81.19
N ARG A 148 102.57 -45.72 82.24
CA ARG A 148 102.93 -44.44 82.88
C ARG A 148 104.08 -43.71 82.18
N GLY A 149 104.80 -44.38 81.28
CA GLY A 149 105.90 -43.82 80.52
C GLY A 149 105.42 -42.63 79.69
N SER A 150 106.16 -41.53 79.77
CA SER A 150 105.79 -40.25 79.14
C SER A 150 105.42 -40.43 77.66
N SER A 151 106.25 -41.14 76.89
CA SER A 151 106.02 -41.32 75.45
C SER A 151 104.65 -41.92 75.07
N LEU A 152 104.11 -42.89 75.82
CA LEU A 152 102.83 -43.51 75.49
C LEU A 152 101.64 -42.72 76.07
N ALA A 153 101.86 -42.06 77.21
CA ALA A 153 100.87 -41.18 77.83
C ALA A 153 100.66 -39.89 77.02
N ASP A 154 101.73 -39.28 76.51
CA ASP A 154 101.72 -38.04 75.74
C ASP A 154 100.98 -38.23 74.41
N VAL A 155 101.32 -39.29 73.66
CA VAL A 155 100.67 -39.64 72.38
C VAL A 155 99.17 -39.90 72.57
N ARG A 156 98.77 -40.57 73.65
CA ARG A 156 97.37 -40.80 74.00
C ARG A 156 96.65 -39.48 74.31
N GLU A 157 97.23 -38.66 75.18
CA GLU A 157 96.64 -37.40 75.62
C GLU A 157 96.49 -36.42 74.45
N GLU A 158 97.49 -36.34 73.57
CA GLU A 158 97.41 -35.57 72.34
C GLU A 158 96.32 -36.11 71.39
N THR A 159 96.17 -37.43 71.26
CA THR A 159 95.08 -38.03 70.45
C THR A 159 93.70 -37.69 71.01
N ILE A 160 93.52 -37.79 72.34
CA ILE A 160 92.27 -37.44 73.03
C ILE A 160 91.97 -35.96 72.81
N ASN A 161 92.93 -35.07 73.07
CA ASN A 161 92.70 -33.63 72.91
C ASN A 161 92.38 -33.25 71.46
N THR A 162 93.09 -33.85 70.50
CA THR A 162 92.83 -33.60 69.07
C THR A 162 91.46 -34.11 68.64
N LEU A 163 91.03 -35.29 69.10
CA LEU A 163 89.68 -35.81 68.85
C LEU A 163 88.58 -34.93 69.48
N TYR A 164 88.82 -34.44 70.70
CA TYR A 164 87.89 -33.54 71.39
C TYR A 164 87.75 -32.21 70.66
N ASP A 165 88.86 -31.58 70.28
CA ASP A 165 88.86 -30.31 69.56
C ASP A 165 88.19 -30.42 68.20
N LEU A 166 88.46 -31.52 67.47
CA LEU A 166 87.80 -31.79 66.18
C LEU A 166 86.28 -31.94 66.36
N SER A 167 85.82 -32.71 67.37
CA SER A 167 84.39 -32.87 67.66
C SER A 167 83.74 -31.53 68.04
N LYS A 168 84.39 -30.75 68.90
CA LYS A 168 83.92 -29.42 69.34
C LYS A 168 83.86 -28.41 68.20
N GLN A 169 84.86 -28.39 67.32
CA GLN A 169 84.88 -27.54 66.13
C GLN A 169 83.70 -27.87 65.20
N LYS A 170 83.45 -29.17 64.93
CA LYS A 170 82.35 -29.64 64.09
C LYS A 170 80.97 -29.33 64.69
N LEU A 171 80.80 -29.46 66.01
CA LEU A 171 79.56 -29.06 66.71
C LEU A 171 79.31 -27.53 66.64
N THR A 172 80.38 -26.73 66.72
CA THR A 172 80.29 -25.26 66.59
C THR A 172 79.95 -24.86 65.16
N GLN A 173 80.56 -25.52 64.16
CA GLN A 173 80.24 -25.33 62.76
C GLN A 173 78.76 -25.65 62.49
N MET A 174 78.25 -26.77 63.00
CA MET A 174 76.84 -27.16 62.88
C MET A 174 75.88 -26.09 63.45
N HIS A 175 76.18 -25.53 64.62
CA HIS A 175 75.36 -24.44 65.20
C HIS A 175 75.31 -23.21 64.29
N SER A 176 76.45 -22.81 63.71
CA SER A 176 76.52 -21.68 62.78
C SER A 176 75.76 -21.94 61.46
N GLU A 177 75.84 -23.16 60.93
CA GLU A 177 75.12 -23.59 59.73
C GLU A 177 73.61 -23.62 59.97
N GLN A 178 73.16 -24.09 61.14
CA GLN A 178 71.75 -24.13 61.52
C GLN A 178 71.13 -22.72 61.63
N GLN A 179 71.86 -21.75 62.18
CA GLN A 179 71.41 -20.35 62.24
C GLN A 179 71.31 -19.72 60.84
N ASN A 180 72.24 -20.04 59.95
CA ASN A 180 72.23 -19.59 58.56
C ASN A 180 71.07 -20.21 57.75
N VAL A 181 70.74 -21.48 57.99
CA VAL A 181 69.57 -22.13 57.36
C VAL A 181 68.26 -21.51 57.87
N THR A 182 68.14 -21.31 59.19
CA THR A 182 66.92 -20.74 59.79
C THR A 182 66.66 -19.31 59.30
N SER A 183 67.69 -18.47 59.22
CA SER A 183 67.56 -17.10 58.71
C SER A 183 67.18 -17.05 57.22
N LYS A 184 67.73 -17.95 56.39
CA LYS A 184 67.34 -18.10 54.97
C LYS A 184 65.88 -18.52 54.81
N VAL A 185 65.40 -19.45 55.63
CA VAL A 185 63.99 -19.90 55.62
C VAL A 185 63.06 -18.74 55.98
N THR A 186 63.34 -18.01 57.07
CA THR A 186 62.51 -16.87 57.51
C THR A 186 62.46 -15.76 56.45
N ARG A 187 63.60 -15.40 55.85
CA ARG A 187 63.65 -14.39 54.77
C ARG A 187 62.87 -14.83 53.53
N THR A 188 62.96 -16.11 53.17
CA THR A 188 62.19 -16.66 52.03
C THR A 188 60.69 -16.61 52.29
N ASN A 189 60.25 -16.97 53.51
CA ASN A 189 58.85 -16.91 53.89
C ASN A 189 58.29 -15.47 53.88
N GLN A 190 59.09 -14.47 54.30
CA GLN A 190 58.70 -13.06 54.23
C GLN A 190 58.56 -12.56 52.79
N ILE A 191 59.47 -12.95 51.89
CA ILE A 191 59.38 -12.59 50.46
C ILE A 191 58.14 -13.25 49.83
N LEU A 192 57.88 -14.53 50.12
CA LEU A 192 56.68 -15.23 49.65
C LEU A 192 55.39 -14.58 50.14
N ALA A 193 55.32 -14.20 51.42
CA ALA A 193 54.18 -13.49 51.98
C ALA A 193 53.97 -12.12 51.30
N GLY A 194 55.05 -11.37 51.05
CA GLY A 194 55.00 -10.09 50.36
C GLY A 194 54.48 -10.19 48.92
N ILE A 195 55.00 -11.14 48.13
CA ILE A 195 54.54 -11.37 46.75
C ILE A 195 53.08 -11.83 46.75
N GLY A 196 52.69 -12.71 47.69
CA GLY A 196 51.30 -13.16 47.85
C GLY A 196 50.33 -11.99 48.11
N LEU A 197 50.72 -11.05 48.98
CA LEU A 197 49.91 -9.87 49.28
C LEU A 197 49.76 -8.94 48.07
N ILE A 198 50.84 -8.73 47.30
CA ILE A 198 50.80 -7.94 46.06
C ILE A 198 49.88 -8.60 45.02
N ALA A 199 49.96 -9.91 44.86
CA ALA A 199 49.10 -10.66 43.95
C ALA A 199 47.61 -10.55 44.33
N LEU A 200 47.29 -10.61 45.63
CA LEU A 200 45.93 -10.44 46.14
C LEU A 200 45.38 -9.03 45.89
N LEU A 201 46.19 -8.00 46.13
CA LEU A 201 45.82 -6.61 45.87
C LEU A 201 45.60 -6.35 44.37
N ALA A 202 46.47 -6.88 43.52
CA ALA A 202 46.34 -6.78 42.08
C ALA A 202 45.05 -7.46 41.58
N ALA A 203 44.73 -8.66 42.07
CA ALA A 203 43.50 -9.37 41.73
C ALA A 203 42.25 -8.58 42.16
N THR A 204 42.25 -8.03 43.37
CA THR A 204 41.12 -7.25 43.90
C THR A 204 40.88 -5.97 43.10
N LEU A 205 41.94 -5.20 42.82
CA LEU A 205 41.86 -3.97 42.02
C LEU A 205 41.37 -4.26 40.59
N MET A 206 41.86 -5.35 39.98
CA MET A 206 41.45 -5.76 38.64
C MET A 206 39.98 -6.21 38.62
N GLY A 207 39.53 -6.92 39.66
CA GLY A 207 38.13 -7.33 39.83
C GLY A 207 37.18 -6.13 39.93
N VAL A 208 37.49 -5.17 40.80
CA VAL A 208 36.70 -3.92 40.95
C VAL A 208 36.67 -3.14 39.63
N TYR A 209 37.79 -3.08 38.91
CA TYR A 209 37.88 -2.41 37.62
C TYR A 209 36.97 -3.05 36.56
N LEU A 210 37.00 -4.38 36.42
CA LEU A 210 36.14 -5.11 35.47
C LEU A 210 34.66 -4.92 35.79
N THR A 211 34.29 -5.05 37.07
CA THR A 211 32.91 -4.83 37.53
C THR A 211 32.42 -3.43 37.16
N ARG A 212 33.22 -2.39 37.44
CA ARG A 212 32.86 -1.00 37.09
C ARG A 212 32.84 -0.72 35.58
N SER A 213 33.61 -1.45 34.78
CA SER A 213 33.66 -1.27 33.32
C SER A 213 32.52 -1.98 32.57
N ILE A 214 31.97 -3.06 33.15
CA ILE A 214 30.99 -3.93 32.51
C ILE A 214 29.58 -3.73 33.08
N VAL A 215 29.43 -3.71 34.40
CA VAL A 215 28.10 -3.79 35.06
C VAL A 215 27.25 -2.54 34.82
N PRO A 216 27.70 -1.29 35.10
CA PRO A 216 26.82 -0.13 34.95
C PRO A 216 26.27 0.08 33.53
N PRO A 217 27.08 -0.10 32.45
CA PRO A 217 26.58 -0.01 31.07
C PRO A 217 25.56 -1.08 30.69
N LEU A 218 25.71 -2.30 31.22
CA LEU A 218 24.70 -3.36 31.04
C LEU A 218 23.41 -3.01 31.79
N GLU A 219 23.52 -2.45 32.99
CA GLU A 219 22.36 -1.99 33.77
C GLU A 219 21.60 -0.87 33.03
N SER A 220 22.30 0.05 32.37
CA SER A 220 21.68 1.06 31.49
C SER A 220 20.93 0.41 30.32
N CYS A 221 21.49 -0.62 29.70
CA CYS A 221 20.80 -1.37 28.63
C CYS A 221 19.52 -2.03 29.15
N VAL A 222 19.57 -2.65 30.33
CA VAL A 222 18.38 -3.25 30.96
C VAL A 222 17.32 -2.20 31.25
N LYS A 223 17.69 -1.05 31.83
CA LYS A 223 16.76 0.05 32.08
C LYS A 223 16.11 0.57 30.80
N MET A 224 16.88 0.73 29.72
CA MET A 224 16.31 1.12 28.42
C MET A 224 15.31 0.07 27.91
N MET A 225 15.60 -1.23 28.02
CA MET A 225 14.63 -2.27 27.66
C MET A 225 13.37 -2.22 28.51
N GLU A 226 13.47 -1.90 29.81
CA GLU A 226 12.31 -1.74 30.68
C GLU A 226 11.46 -0.54 30.30
N GLU A 227 12.08 0.59 29.96
CA GLU A 227 11.40 1.76 29.41
C GLU A 227 10.67 1.41 28.11
N LEU A 228 11.35 0.75 27.17
CA LEU A 228 10.76 0.28 25.90
C LEU A 228 9.58 -0.66 26.13
N LYS A 229 9.71 -1.61 27.06
CA LYS A 229 8.63 -2.53 27.45
C LYS A 229 7.41 -1.80 27.98
N ASN A 230 7.61 -0.70 28.71
CA ASN A 230 6.53 0.12 29.26
C ASN A 230 5.97 1.14 28.26
N GLY A 231 6.41 1.08 27.00
CA GLY A 231 5.98 1.96 25.92
C GLY A 231 6.79 3.24 25.78
N ASN A 232 7.77 3.53 26.64
CA ASN A 232 8.60 4.72 26.51
C ASN A 232 9.75 4.48 25.52
N ILE A 233 9.62 5.06 24.32
CA ILE A 233 10.58 4.92 23.22
C ILE A 233 11.49 6.15 23.06
N ALA A 234 11.38 7.14 23.94
CA ALA A 234 12.23 8.34 23.99
C ALA A 234 13.72 8.07 24.29
N PRO A 235 14.08 7.20 25.26
CA PRO A 235 15.43 7.16 25.76
C PRO A 235 16.44 6.68 24.72
N ARG A 236 17.65 7.24 24.74
CA ARG A 236 18.81 6.76 23.98
C ARG A 236 20.00 6.64 24.93
N LEU A 237 20.81 5.60 24.72
CA LEU A 237 21.97 5.32 25.56
C LEU A 237 23.16 6.20 25.20
N GLY A 238 23.32 6.56 23.92
CA GLY A 238 24.32 7.54 23.47
C GLY A 238 25.77 7.18 23.84
N MET A 239 26.05 5.89 24.09
CA MET A 239 27.34 5.45 24.62
C MET A 239 28.42 5.39 23.52
N ILE A 240 29.50 6.14 23.73
CA ILE A 240 30.67 6.14 22.85
C ILE A 240 31.68 5.08 23.33
N ARG A 241 31.43 3.81 22.96
CA ARG A 241 32.32 2.66 23.19
C ARG A 241 32.56 1.85 21.92
N LYS A 242 33.77 1.31 21.77
CA LYS A 242 34.16 0.46 20.62
C LYS A 242 34.08 -1.05 20.87
N ASP A 243 33.80 -1.47 22.09
CA ASP A 243 33.67 -2.88 22.45
C ASP A 243 32.26 -3.44 22.21
N GLU A 244 32.03 -4.70 22.57
CA GLU A 244 30.76 -5.40 22.36
C GLU A 244 29.59 -4.69 23.07
N ILE A 245 29.84 -4.05 24.21
CA ILE A 245 28.82 -3.25 24.90
C ILE A 245 28.44 -2.04 24.05
N GLY A 246 29.41 -1.32 23.48
CA GLY A 246 29.11 -0.21 22.57
C GLY A 246 28.38 -0.64 21.29
N GLN A 247 28.61 -1.86 20.80
CA GLN A 247 27.84 -2.42 19.68
C GLN A 247 26.39 -2.70 20.09
N LEU A 248 26.18 -3.30 21.27
CA LEU A 248 24.85 -3.53 21.83
C LEU A 248 24.07 -2.22 22.01
N THR A 249 24.69 -1.20 22.59
CA THR A 249 24.01 0.08 22.87
C THR A 249 23.59 0.78 21.58
N ARG A 250 24.44 0.75 20.53
CA ARG A 250 24.08 1.29 19.21
C ARG A 250 22.94 0.51 18.57
N ALA A 251 22.97 -0.82 18.64
CA ALA A 251 21.88 -1.64 18.11
C ALA A 251 20.55 -1.36 18.84
N MET A 252 20.59 -1.11 20.14
CA MET A 252 19.43 -0.70 20.93
C MET A 252 18.92 0.70 20.57
N ASP A 253 19.81 1.68 20.40
CA ASP A 253 19.45 3.03 19.93
C ASP A 253 18.77 2.97 18.55
N THR A 254 19.35 2.21 17.60
CA THR A 254 18.75 1.98 16.28
C THR A 254 17.40 1.27 16.36
N PHE A 255 17.25 0.29 17.26
CA PHE A 255 15.97 -0.40 17.46
C PHE A 255 14.89 0.57 17.96
N ALA A 256 15.23 1.46 18.89
CA ALA A 256 14.31 2.49 19.38
C ALA A 256 13.97 3.53 18.30
N ASP A 257 14.92 3.93 17.44
CA ASP A 257 14.66 4.81 16.28
C ASP A 257 13.67 4.18 15.28
N VAL A 258 13.83 2.88 15.01
CA VAL A 258 12.92 2.13 14.14
C VAL A 258 11.52 2.05 14.76
N LEU A 259 11.41 1.77 16.07
CA LEU A 259 10.12 1.75 16.76
C LEU A 259 9.44 3.12 16.73
N GLN A 260 10.19 4.20 16.96
CA GLN A 260 9.65 5.56 16.86
C GLN A 260 9.14 5.86 15.46
N THR A 261 9.92 5.54 14.42
CA THR A 261 9.52 5.72 13.02
C THR A 261 8.24 4.93 12.69
N ILE A 262 8.14 3.68 13.15
CA ILE A 262 6.94 2.84 12.96
C ILE A 262 5.74 3.46 13.68
N ASN A 263 5.93 3.96 14.91
CA ASN A 263 4.88 4.57 15.72
C ASN A 263 4.32 5.84 15.06
N THR A 264 5.20 6.77 14.67
CA THR A 264 4.83 8.01 14.00
C THR A 264 4.12 7.73 12.67
N LYS A 265 4.67 6.85 11.83
CA LYS A 265 4.08 6.51 10.54
C LYS A 265 2.72 5.81 10.69
N THR A 266 2.56 4.95 11.70
CA THR A 266 1.28 4.29 11.97
C THR A 266 0.23 5.28 12.46
N LYS A 267 0.61 6.27 13.28
CA LYS A 267 -0.27 7.36 13.71
C LYS A 267 -0.73 8.23 12.52
N GLU A 268 0.19 8.62 11.63
CA GLU A 268 -0.12 9.36 10.41
C GLU A 268 -1.06 8.58 9.47
N MET A 269 -0.79 7.29 9.25
CA MET A 269 -1.64 6.42 8.43
C MET A 269 -3.04 6.24 9.04
N SER A 270 -3.14 6.09 10.36
CA SER A 270 -4.42 5.97 11.06
C SER A 270 -5.24 7.25 10.93
N SER A 271 -4.61 8.42 11.13
CA SER A 271 -5.26 9.72 10.95
C SER A 271 -5.71 9.93 9.51
N SER A 272 -4.85 9.62 8.53
CA SER A 272 -5.17 9.75 7.10
C SER A 272 -6.31 8.82 6.69
N THR A 273 -6.33 7.60 7.22
CA THR A 273 -7.43 6.64 7.00
C THR A 273 -8.74 7.17 7.57
N SER A 274 -8.73 7.71 8.79
CA SER A 274 -9.94 8.29 9.38
C SER A 274 -10.49 9.47 8.56
N SER A 275 -9.62 10.38 8.12
CA SER A 275 -10.01 11.48 7.21
C SER A 275 -10.60 10.97 5.89
N ALA A 276 -9.95 10.01 5.23
CA ALA A 276 -10.46 9.42 3.99
C ALA A 276 -11.81 8.72 4.19
N THR A 277 -12.01 8.01 5.31
CA THR A 277 -13.31 7.40 5.61
C THR A 277 -14.40 8.43 5.85
N ALA A 278 -14.09 9.57 6.48
CA ALA A 278 -15.04 10.67 6.66
C ALA A 278 -15.47 11.29 5.31
N GLU A 279 -14.53 11.46 4.38
CA GLU A 279 -14.84 11.92 3.01
C GLU A 279 -15.71 10.90 2.24
N ILE A 280 -15.44 9.60 2.39
CA ILE A 280 -16.27 8.55 1.79
C ILE A 280 -17.70 8.61 2.36
N LEU A 281 -17.85 8.74 3.68
CA LEU A 281 -19.16 8.84 4.32
C LEU A 281 -19.94 10.08 3.88
N ALA A 282 -19.27 11.23 3.75
CA ALA A 282 -19.86 12.44 3.20
C ALA A 282 -20.33 12.23 1.74
N SER A 283 -19.49 11.59 0.92
CA SER A 283 -19.82 11.26 -0.47
C SER A 283 -21.01 10.31 -0.57
N VAL A 284 -21.09 9.29 0.30
CA VAL A 284 -22.24 8.37 0.37
C VAL A 284 -23.52 9.12 0.75
N SER A 285 -23.46 10.05 1.70
CA SER A 285 -24.61 10.88 2.08
C SER A 285 -25.11 11.69 0.88
N GLN A 286 -24.20 12.32 0.13
CA GLN A 286 -24.53 13.05 -1.09
C GLN A 286 -25.12 12.12 -2.17
N PHE A 287 -24.55 10.94 -2.36
CA PHE A 287 -25.05 9.93 -3.31
C PHE A 287 -26.47 9.47 -2.98
N ASN A 288 -26.79 9.28 -1.70
CA ASN A 288 -28.14 8.94 -1.27
C ASN A 288 -29.14 10.06 -1.58
N ALA A 289 -28.76 11.33 -1.36
CA ALA A 289 -29.59 12.47 -1.73
C ALA A 289 -29.83 12.53 -3.25
N SER A 290 -28.76 12.42 -4.04
CA SER A 290 -28.86 12.40 -5.52
C SER A 290 -29.67 11.21 -6.04
N ALA A 291 -29.56 10.03 -5.43
CA ALA A 291 -30.38 8.88 -5.80
C ALA A 291 -31.87 9.11 -5.50
N SER A 292 -32.19 9.81 -4.40
CA SER A 292 -33.56 10.20 -4.08
C SER A 292 -34.13 11.19 -5.11
N GLU A 293 -33.36 12.21 -5.48
CA GLU A 293 -33.72 13.16 -6.55
C GLU A 293 -33.90 12.46 -7.89
N GLN A 294 -32.99 11.55 -8.23
CA GLN A 294 -33.07 10.76 -9.46
C GLN A 294 -34.32 9.88 -9.47
N SER A 295 -34.67 9.25 -8.35
CA SER A 295 -35.91 8.46 -8.22
C SER A 295 -37.16 9.32 -8.46
N ALA A 296 -37.20 10.54 -7.92
CA ALA A 296 -38.29 11.48 -8.16
C ALA A 296 -38.37 11.89 -9.65
N ALA A 297 -37.23 12.21 -10.27
CA ALA A 297 -37.15 12.55 -11.69
C ALA A 297 -37.58 11.38 -12.59
N ILE A 298 -37.25 10.15 -12.21
CA ILE A 298 -37.67 8.94 -12.94
C ILE A 298 -39.19 8.79 -12.90
N ASN A 299 -39.79 8.91 -11.71
CA ASN A 299 -41.25 8.81 -11.57
C ASN A 299 -41.95 9.90 -12.37
N GLN A 300 -41.47 11.15 -12.29
CA GLN A 300 -42.02 12.27 -13.06
C GLN A 300 -41.91 12.01 -14.58
N THR A 301 -40.76 11.55 -15.06
CA THR A 301 -40.55 11.26 -16.48
C THR A 301 -41.46 10.12 -16.95
N THR A 302 -41.64 9.09 -16.11
CA THR A 302 -42.58 7.98 -16.41
C THR A 302 -44.01 8.50 -16.56
N SER A 303 -44.47 9.37 -15.65
CA SER A 303 -45.79 10.00 -15.78
C SER A 303 -45.92 10.87 -17.04
N ILE A 304 -44.87 11.60 -17.43
CA ILE A 304 -44.86 12.37 -18.68
C ILE A 304 -44.97 11.43 -19.89
N VAL A 305 -44.28 10.29 -19.89
CA VAL A 305 -44.40 9.29 -20.96
C VAL A 305 -45.82 8.75 -21.07
N ASP A 306 -46.48 8.46 -19.94
CA ASP A 306 -47.89 8.02 -19.92
C ASP A 306 -48.83 9.11 -20.48
N GLU A 307 -48.58 10.38 -20.16
CA GLU A 307 -49.34 11.52 -20.71
C GLU A 307 -49.13 11.67 -22.22
N VAL A 308 -47.88 11.52 -22.70
CA VAL A 308 -47.57 11.57 -24.13
C VAL A 308 -48.22 10.40 -24.88
N TYR A 309 -48.33 9.22 -24.28
CA TYR A 309 -49.09 8.10 -24.87
C TYR A 309 -50.57 8.45 -25.09
N ALA A 310 -51.22 9.09 -24.12
CA ALA A 310 -52.61 9.52 -24.27
C ALA A 310 -52.76 10.58 -25.38
N VAL A 311 -51.84 11.54 -25.44
CA VAL A 311 -51.85 12.61 -26.46
C VAL A 311 -51.61 12.06 -27.86
N THR A 312 -50.67 11.13 -28.00
CA THR A 312 -50.37 10.48 -29.29
C THR A 312 -51.56 9.64 -29.76
N GLU A 313 -52.17 8.81 -28.91
CA GLU A 313 -53.39 8.07 -29.27
C GLU A 313 -54.51 9.01 -29.75
N GLN A 314 -54.75 10.11 -29.02
CA GLN A 314 -55.74 11.11 -29.41
C GLN A 314 -55.38 11.79 -30.75
N THR A 315 -54.09 12.08 -30.97
CA THR A 315 -53.61 12.71 -32.21
C THR A 315 -53.76 11.78 -33.41
N ALA A 316 -53.48 10.48 -33.25
CA ALA A 316 -53.70 9.48 -34.29
C ALA A 316 -55.19 9.40 -34.68
N LYS A 317 -56.09 9.38 -33.68
CA LYS A 317 -57.54 9.37 -33.92
C LYS A 317 -58.00 10.63 -34.65
N LYS A 318 -57.50 11.81 -34.26
CA LYS A 318 -57.82 13.08 -34.92
C LYS A 318 -57.30 13.15 -36.34
N ALA A 319 -56.09 12.64 -36.59
CA ALA A 319 -55.54 12.55 -37.93
C ALA A 319 -56.40 11.63 -38.82
N GLN A 320 -56.82 10.47 -38.31
CA GLN A 320 -57.73 9.58 -39.03
C GLN A 320 -59.05 10.27 -39.39
N GLU A 321 -59.66 10.99 -38.44
CA GLU A 321 -60.89 11.76 -38.64
C GLU A 321 -60.73 12.84 -39.73
N VAL A 322 -59.60 13.56 -39.74
CA VAL A 322 -59.30 14.56 -40.79
C VAL A 322 -59.13 13.91 -42.16
N ALA A 323 -58.49 12.73 -42.24
CA ALA A 323 -58.32 12.01 -43.49
C ALA A 323 -59.67 11.58 -44.08
N GLU A 324 -60.56 11.04 -43.25
CA GLU A 324 -61.92 10.62 -43.62
C GLU A 324 -62.77 11.81 -44.10
N ILE A 325 -62.79 12.90 -43.34
CA ILE A 325 -63.53 14.13 -43.71
C ILE A 325 -62.99 14.72 -45.01
N SER A 326 -61.66 14.73 -45.20
CA SER A 326 -61.04 15.25 -46.41
C SER A 326 -61.39 14.42 -47.65
N GLN A 327 -61.44 13.09 -47.53
CA GLN A 327 -61.89 12.20 -48.60
C GLN A 327 -63.39 12.40 -48.90
N ALA A 328 -64.23 12.49 -47.88
CA ALA A 328 -65.65 12.76 -48.07
C ALA A 328 -65.89 14.10 -48.78
N ALA A 329 -65.18 15.16 -48.37
CA ALA A 329 -65.25 16.46 -49.01
C ALA A 329 -64.73 16.44 -50.46
N ALA A 330 -63.72 15.61 -50.79
CA ALA A 330 -63.23 15.45 -52.15
C ALA A 330 -64.30 14.82 -53.06
N ILE A 331 -65.07 13.85 -52.56
CA ILE A 331 -66.22 13.27 -53.28
C ILE A 331 -67.29 14.34 -53.54
N VAL A 332 -67.59 15.19 -52.55
CA VAL A 332 -68.53 16.31 -52.73
C VAL A 332 -68.00 17.30 -53.78
N GLY A 333 -66.71 17.61 -53.75
CA GLY A 333 -66.06 18.45 -54.76
C GLY A 333 -66.20 17.87 -56.18
N GLU A 334 -66.01 16.56 -56.35
CA GLU A 334 -66.18 15.89 -57.64
C GLU A 334 -67.64 15.96 -58.13
N ASN A 335 -68.62 15.81 -57.24
CA ASN A 335 -70.03 16.02 -57.58
C ASN A 335 -70.30 17.48 -57.99
N GLY A 336 -69.72 18.45 -57.27
CA GLY A 336 -69.80 19.87 -57.62
C GLY A 336 -69.21 20.17 -59.00
N LYS A 337 -68.07 19.55 -59.34
CA LYS A 337 -67.42 19.66 -60.66
C LYS A 337 -68.33 19.15 -61.78
N ARG A 338 -69.00 18.00 -61.57
CA ARG A 338 -69.98 17.47 -62.54
C ARG A 338 -71.17 18.41 -62.71
N ALA A 339 -71.67 18.99 -61.63
CA ALA A 339 -72.77 19.95 -61.69
C ALA A 339 -72.39 21.21 -62.47
N VAL A 340 -71.20 21.77 -62.24
CA VAL A 340 -70.69 22.92 -63.00
C VAL A 340 -70.50 22.57 -64.48
N SER A 341 -69.96 21.41 -64.80
CA SER A 341 -69.83 20.95 -66.19
C SER A 341 -71.19 20.81 -66.88
N ALA A 342 -72.21 20.32 -66.17
CA ALA A 342 -73.58 20.28 -66.69
C ALA A 342 -74.16 21.69 -66.94
N ILE A 343 -73.85 22.67 -66.07
CA ILE A 343 -74.24 24.08 -66.27
C ILE A 343 -73.56 24.66 -67.51
N GLN A 344 -72.27 24.40 -67.72
CA GLN A 344 -71.54 24.85 -68.91
C GLN A 344 -72.17 24.31 -70.20
N ASN A 345 -72.48 23.02 -70.25
CA ASN A 345 -73.18 22.41 -71.38
C ASN A 345 -74.57 23.02 -71.58
N GLY A 346 -75.35 23.22 -70.51
CA GLY A 346 -76.66 23.86 -70.58
C GLY A 346 -76.59 25.31 -71.09
N MET A 347 -75.57 26.08 -70.71
CA MET A 347 -75.35 27.43 -71.23
C MET A 347 -74.99 27.42 -72.71
N MET A 348 -74.18 26.46 -73.18
CA MET A 348 -73.92 26.27 -74.61
C MET A 348 -75.21 25.99 -75.39
N ASP A 349 -76.07 25.10 -74.89
CA ASP A 349 -77.36 24.81 -75.52
C ASP A 349 -78.25 26.06 -75.57
N ILE A 350 -78.33 26.83 -74.48
CA ILE A 350 -79.11 28.08 -74.44
C ILE A 350 -78.54 29.08 -75.44
N ARG A 351 -77.21 29.22 -75.54
CA ARG A 351 -76.55 30.09 -76.52
C ARG A 351 -76.99 29.76 -77.95
N GLU A 352 -76.98 28.48 -78.32
CA GLU A 352 -77.43 28.04 -79.64
C GLU A 352 -78.91 28.39 -79.89
N LYS A 353 -79.79 28.17 -78.90
CA LYS A 353 -81.21 28.52 -79.02
C LYS A 353 -81.44 30.03 -79.14
N VAL A 354 -80.75 30.83 -78.35
CA VAL A 354 -80.82 32.31 -78.40
C VAL A 354 -80.32 32.82 -79.76
N GLN A 355 -79.23 32.24 -80.28
CA GLN A 355 -78.69 32.59 -81.60
C GLN A 355 -79.67 32.20 -82.73
N ALA A 356 -80.34 31.05 -82.64
CA ALA A 356 -81.39 30.65 -83.58
C ALA A 356 -82.61 31.59 -83.53
N ILE A 357 -83.02 32.03 -82.33
CA ILE A 357 -84.09 33.03 -82.15
C ILE A 357 -83.68 34.36 -82.79
N ALA A 358 -82.44 34.83 -82.57
CA ALA A 358 -81.94 36.06 -83.17
C ALA A 358 -82.02 36.02 -84.70
N GLN A 359 -81.60 34.90 -85.31
CA GLN A 359 -81.71 34.69 -86.76
C GLN A 359 -83.17 34.71 -87.24
N GLY A 360 -84.09 34.05 -86.51
CA GLY A 360 -85.52 34.06 -86.83
C GLY A 360 -86.15 35.45 -86.75
N ILE A 361 -85.77 36.26 -85.75
CA ILE A 361 -86.23 37.65 -85.59
C ILE A 361 -85.73 38.53 -86.74
N LEU A 362 -84.46 38.37 -87.15
CA LEU A 362 -83.90 39.09 -88.29
C LEU A 362 -84.66 38.77 -89.59
N ALA A 363 -84.92 37.49 -89.85
CA ALA A 363 -85.71 37.06 -91.02
C ALA A 363 -87.14 37.63 -90.98
N LEU A 364 -87.79 37.65 -89.81
CA LEU A 364 -89.11 38.26 -89.65
C LEU A 364 -89.09 39.78 -89.89
N SER A 365 -88.03 40.47 -89.45
CA SER A 365 -87.84 41.90 -89.68
C SER A 365 -87.77 42.21 -91.18
N GLU A 366 -86.99 41.42 -91.93
CA GLU A 366 -86.86 41.53 -93.38
C GLU A 366 -88.20 41.26 -94.10
N GLN A 367 -88.91 40.20 -93.74
CA GLN A 367 -90.24 39.90 -94.31
C GLN A 367 -91.26 41.01 -93.99
N THR A 368 -91.25 41.54 -92.77
CA THR A 368 -92.16 42.63 -92.36
C THR A 368 -91.88 43.90 -93.19
N GLN A 369 -90.61 44.21 -93.45
CA GLN A 369 -90.21 45.32 -94.32
C GLN A 369 -90.70 45.12 -95.76
N GLN A 370 -90.50 43.93 -96.33
CA GLN A 370 -90.99 43.57 -97.67
C GLN A 370 -92.52 43.69 -97.78
N ILE A 371 -93.27 43.21 -96.78
CA ILE A 371 -94.73 43.37 -96.73
C ILE A 371 -95.11 44.85 -96.63
N GLY A 372 -94.35 45.65 -95.87
CA GLY A 372 -94.53 47.10 -95.78
C GLY A 372 -94.45 47.80 -97.14
N GLU A 373 -93.47 47.41 -97.97
CA GLU A 373 -93.32 47.91 -99.34
C GLU A 373 -94.52 47.52 -100.21
N ILE A 374 -94.95 46.25 -100.16
CA ILE A 374 -96.13 45.77 -100.90
C ILE A 374 -97.39 46.56 -100.50
N ILE A 375 -97.62 46.77 -99.20
CA ILE A 375 -98.79 47.50 -98.69
C ILE A 375 -98.76 48.97 -99.08
N ALA A 376 -97.58 49.59 -99.18
CA ALA A 376 -97.44 50.93 -99.73
C ALA A 376 -97.90 50.99 -101.19
N THR A 377 -97.47 50.03 -102.02
CA THR A 377 -97.92 49.92 -103.42
C THR A 377 -99.43 49.65 -103.52
N VAL A 378 -100.00 48.80 -102.67
CA VAL A 378 -101.46 48.54 -102.66
C VAL A 378 -102.24 49.80 -102.25
N ASN A 379 -101.73 50.59 -101.31
CA ASN A 379 -102.34 51.86 -100.92
C ASN A 379 -102.33 52.86 -102.08
N GLU A 380 -101.21 52.93 -102.82
CA GLU A 380 -101.11 53.75 -104.05
C GLU A 380 -102.09 53.29 -105.13
N ILE A 381 -102.23 51.98 -105.36
CA ILE A 381 -103.21 51.42 -106.30
C ILE A 381 -104.64 51.74 -105.86
N ALA A 382 -104.94 51.65 -104.56
CA ALA A 382 -106.25 52.02 -104.01
C ALA A 382 -106.53 53.51 -104.21
N ASP A 383 -105.54 54.39 -104.00
CA ASP A 383 -105.67 55.82 -104.28
C ASP A 383 -105.89 56.13 -105.76
N GLN A 384 -105.14 55.48 -106.64
CA GLN A 384 -105.33 55.58 -108.09
C GLN A 384 -106.72 55.06 -108.50
N SER A 385 -107.17 53.94 -107.93
CA SER A 385 -108.48 53.35 -108.20
C SER A 385 -109.61 54.25 -107.73
N ASN A 386 -109.46 54.90 -106.56
CA ASN A 386 -110.43 55.85 -106.04
C ASN A 386 -110.52 57.11 -106.92
N LEU A 387 -109.38 57.62 -107.40
CA LEU A 387 -109.33 58.75 -108.35
C LEU A 387 -109.95 58.38 -109.71
N LEU A 388 -109.65 57.19 -110.24
CA LEU A 388 -110.26 56.66 -111.46
C LEU A 388 -111.77 56.51 -111.32
N ALA A 389 -112.23 55.97 -110.19
CA ALA A 389 -113.64 55.82 -109.88
C ALA A 389 -114.36 57.18 -109.72
N LEU A 390 -113.73 58.15 -109.05
CA LEU A 390 -114.26 59.51 -108.95
C LEU A 390 -114.39 60.17 -110.33
N ASN A 391 -113.38 60.04 -111.19
CA ASN A 391 -113.43 60.52 -112.57
C ASN A 391 -114.54 59.84 -113.37
N ALA A 392 -114.74 58.54 -113.19
CA ALA A 392 -115.83 57.79 -113.83
C ALA A 392 -117.21 58.22 -113.32
N THR A 393 -117.38 58.49 -112.01
CA THR A 393 -118.63 59.04 -111.45
C THR A 393 -118.94 60.43 -112.01
N ILE A 394 -117.92 61.30 -112.17
CA ILE A 394 -118.07 62.62 -112.77
C ILE A 394 -118.54 62.51 -114.23
N GLU A 395 -117.92 61.66 -115.04
CA GLU A 395 -118.30 61.51 -116.46
C GLU A 395 -119.66 60.80 -116.61
N ALA A 396 -120.01 59.88 -115.71
CA ALA A 396 -121.34 59.26 -115.65
C ALA A 396 -122.45 60.25 -115.27
N ALA A 397 -122.18 61.19 -114.35
CA ALA A 397 -123.12 62.28 -114.02
C ALA A 397 -123.35 63.24 -115.20
N LYS A 398 -122.31 63.45 -116.02
CA LYS A 398 -122.34 64.28 -117.24
C LYS A 398 -123.17 63.65 -118.37
N ALA A 399 -123.26 62.31 -118.42
CA ALA A 399 -124.06 61.55 -119.40
C ALA A 399 -125.56 61.47 -119.07
N GLY A 400 -126.03 62.07 -117.96
CA GLY A 400 -127.45 62.15 -117.60
C GLY A 400 -128.12 60.79 -117.37
N GLU A 401 -129.36 60.60 -117.84
CA GLU A 401 -130.16 59.38 -117.64
C GLU A 401 -129.47 58.09 -118.17
N GLN A 402 -128.64 58.17 -119.21
CA GLN A 402 -127.93 57.01 -119.78
C GLN A 402 -126.71 56.58 -118.94
N GLY A 403 -126.16 57.47 -118.10
CA GLY A 403 -124.98 57.20 -117.27
C GLY A 403 -125.30 56.60 -115.91
N ARG A 404 -126.59 56.44 -115.57
CA ARG A 404 -127.06 56.09 -114.22
C ARG A 404 -126.53 54.74 -113.72
N GLY A 405 -126.46 53.72 -114.59
CA GLY A 405 -125.87 52.42 -114.26
C GLY A 405 -124.35 52.48 -114.06
N PHE A 406 -123.64 53.27 -114.87
CA PHE A 406 -122.20 53.47 -114.73
C PHE A 406 -121.84 54.26 -113.47
N ALA A 407 -122.65 55.25 -113.08
CA ALA A 407 -122.45 56.01 -111.85
C ALA A 407 -122.57 55.12 -110.59
N VAL A 408 -123.48 54.14 -110.59
CA VAL A 408 -123.61 53.18 -109.48
C VAL A 408 -122.36 52.30 -109.39
N VAL A 409 -121.87 51.76 -110.52
CA VAL A 409 -120.65 50.95 -110.54
C VAL A 409 -119.42 51.78 -110.14
N ALA A 410 -119.27 53.00 -110.64
CA ALA A 410 -118.16 53.88 -110.29
C ALA A 410 -118.16 54.27 -108.79
N ASN A 411 -119.32 54.56 -108.20
CA ASN A 411 -119.44 54.77 -106.76
C ASN A 411 -119.09 53.51 -105.95
N GLU A 412 -119.49 52.31 -106.42
CA GLU A 412 -119.12 51.06 -105.78
C GLU A 412 -117.60 50.80 -105.84
N VAL A 413 -116.96 51.11 -106.98
CA VAL A 413 -115.48 51.02 -107.12
C VAL A 413 -114.78 52.05 -106.24
N SER A 414 -115.29 53.28 -106.13
CA SER A 414 -114.74 54.30 -105.21
C SER A 414 -114.89 53.86 -103.75
N ASN A 415 -116.03 53.28 -103.39
CA ASN A 415 -116.25 52.74 -102.04
C ASN A 415 -115.31 51.56 -101.74
N LEU A 416 -115.15 50.61 -102.66
CA LEU A 416 -114.19 49.50 -102.55
C LEU A 416 -112.74 50.01 -102.47
N ALA A 417 -112.37 51.02 -103.25
CA ALA A 417 -111.04 51.62 -103.23
C ALA A 417 -110.78 52.35 -101.90
N SER A 418 -111.77 53.08 -101.36
CA SER A 418 -111.71 53.70 -100.04
C SER A 418 -111.59 52.66 -98.91
N GLN A 419 -112.36 51.56 -98.99
CA GLN A 419 -112.24 50.43 -98.06
C GLN A 419 -110.87 49.75 -98.16
N SER A 420 -110.32 49.57 -99.36
CA SER A 420 -108.96 49.04 -99.59
C SER A 420 -107.88 49.97 -99.02
N LYS A 421 -108.04 51.29 -99.18
CA LYS A 421 -107.18 52.30 -98.55
C LYS A 421 -107.25 52.23 -97.01
N GLN A 422 -108.45 52.11 -96.44
CA GLN A 422 -108.59 51.99 -94.99
C GLN A 422 -108.00 50.67 -94.47
N ALA A 423 -108.15 49.57 -95.19
CA ALA A 423 -107.56 48.28 -94.86
C ALA A 423 -106.02 48.34 -94.89
N THR A 424 -105.42 48.97 -95.91
CA THR A 424 -103.96 49.15 -95.99
C THR A 424 -103.41 50.05 -94.87
N VAL A 425 -104.15 51.08 -94.43
CA VAL A 425 -103.78 51.87 -93.23
C VAL A 425 -103.77 50.98 -91.97
N ASN A 426 -104.77 50.12 -91.81
CA ASN A 426 -104.82 49.18 -90.68
C ASN A 426 -103.66 48.18 -90.73
N VAL A 427 -103.33 47.62 -91.91
CA VAL A 427 -102.18 46.71 -92.09
C VAL A 427 -100.87 47.44 -91.80
N LYS A 428 -100.68 48.69 -92.27
CA LYS A 428 -99.49 49.50 -91.98
C LYS A 428 -99.31 49.73 -90.47
N SER A 429 -100.41 49.97 -89.74
CA SER A 429 -100.38 50.06 -88.27
C SER A 429 -99.94 48.73 -87.62
N ILE A 430 -100.48 47.59 -88.09
CA ILE A 430 -100.09 46.26 -87.63
C ILE A 430 -98.60 46.00 -87.90
N LEU A 431 -98.10 46.29 -89.10
CA LEU A 431 -96.69 46.14 -89.45
C LEU A 431 -95.78 47.03 -88.60
N GLY A 432 -96.19 48.27 -88.31
CA GLY A 432 -95.46 49.15 -87.39
C GLY A 432 -95.39 48.59 -85.96
N ASN A 433 -96.46 47.93 -85.49
CA ASN A 433 -96.45 47.23 -84.21
C ASN A 433 -95.57 45.98 -84.23
N ILE A 434 -95.59 45.19 -85.32
CA ILE A 434 -94.70 44.04 -85.51
C ILE A 434 -93.25 44.51 -85.50
N GLN A 435 -92.89 45.54 -86.27
CA GLN A 435 -91.52 46.06 -86.32
C GLN A 435 -91.02 46.56 -84.96
N LYS A 436 -91.86 47.24 -84.18
CA LYS A 436 -91.55 47.60 -82.79
C LYS A 436 -91.32 46.36 -81.92
N ALA A 437 -92.19 45.35 -82.03
CA ALA A 437 -92.04 44.10 -81.27
C ALA A 437 -90.76 43.35 -81.68
N THR A 438 -90.43 43.30 -82.96
CA THR A 438 -89.21 42.71 -83.51
C THR A 438 -87.96 43.42 -82.98
N ASN A 439 -87.90 44.75 -83.00
CA ASN A 439 -86.78 45.50 -82.42
C ASN A 439 -86.61 45.25 -80.92
N SER A 440 -87.71 45.21 -80.17
CA SER A 440 -87.68 44.83 -78.74
C SER A 440 -87.18 43.39 -78.54
N ALA A 441 -87.57 42.46 -79.42
CA ALA A 441 -87.11 41.09 -79.38
C ALA A 441 -85.61 40.98 -79.69
N VAL A 442 -85.07 41.76 -80.65
CA VAL A 442 -83.62 41.84 -80.92
C VAL A 442 -82.87 42.26 -79.66
N LEU A 443 -83.27 43.35 -79.01
CA LEU A 443 -82.63 43.83 -77.77
C LEU A 443 -82.67 42.79 -76.65
N ALA A 444 -83.81 42.10 -76.49
CA ALA A 444 -83.95 41.01 -75.52
C ALA A 444 -83.02 39.82 -75.85
N THR A 445 -82.80 39.53 -77.13
CA THR A 445 -81.94 38.43 -77.59
C THR A 445 -80.45 38.77 -77.44
N GLU A 446 -80.06 40.02 -77.67
CA GLU A 446 -78.70 40.52 -77.37
C GLU A 446 -78.40 40.47 -75.87
N GLN A 447 -79.35 40.94 -75.04
CA GLN A 447 -79.23 40.83 -73.58
C GLN A 447 -79.17 39.37 -73.12
N GLY A 448 -79.98 38.50 -73.73
CA GLY A 448 -79.94 37.05 -73.48
C GLY A 448 -78.58 36.44 -73.84
N THR A 449 -78.01 36.81 -74.98
CA THR A 449 -76.68 36.34 -75.43
C THR A 449 -75.60 36.76 -74.43
N LYS A 450 -75.62 38.03 -74.00
CA LYS A 450 -74.68 38.53 -72.99
C LYS A 450 -74.84 37.82 -71.65
N GLY A 451 -76.07 37.60 -71.20
CA GLY A 451 -76.35 36.88 -69.95
C GLY A 451 -75.85 35.43 -69.96
N VAL A 452 -75.89 34.76 -71.12
CA VAL A 452 -75.33 33.41 -71.29
C VAL A 452 -73.80 33.43 -71.24
N GLU A 453 -73.16 34.39 -71.91
CA GLU A 453 -71.69 34.54 -71.89
C GLU A 453 -71.18 34.82 -70.47
N ASP A 454 -71.81 35.75 -69.75
CA ASP A 454 -71.51 36.04 -68.35
C ASP A 454 -71.72 34.79 -67.48
N GLY A 455 -72.77 34.01 -67.75
CA GLY A 455 -73.05 32.73 -67.10
C GLY A 455 -71.98 31.66 -67.35
N MET A 456 -71.43 31.59 -68.56
CA MET A 456 -70.33 30.67 -68.90
C MET A 456 -69.05 31.03 -68.14
N VAL A 457 -68.68 32.32 -68.08
CA VAL A 457 -67.49 32.79 -67.35
C VAL A 457 -67.62 32.46 -65.85
N LEU A 458 -68.78 32.71 -65.25
CA LEU A 458 -69.02 32.38 -63.84
C LEU A 458 -68.93 30.87 -63.58
N ALA A 459 -69.47 30.04 -64.48
CA ALA A 459 -69.40 28.59 -64.37
C ALA A 459 -67.94 28.10 -64.48
N GLU A 460 -67.15 28.64 -65.41
CA GLU A 460 -65.72 28.31 -65.54
C GLU A 460 -64.93 28.68 -64.28
N GLN A 461 -65.15 29.89 -63.73
CA GLN A 461 -64.52 30.32 -62.49
C GLN A 461 -64.89 29.40 -61.31
N ALA A 462 -66.17 29.05 -61.17
CA ALA A 462 -66.63 28.12 -60.15
C ALA A 462 -65.96 26.74 -60.29
N GLY A 463 -65.83 26.23 -61.53
CA GLY A 463 -65.14 24.98 -61.82
C GLY A 463 -63.66 25.00 -61.43
N GLY A 464 -62.97 26.11 -61.70
CA GLY A 464 -61.58 26.33 -61.29
C GLY A 464 -61.39 26.28 -59.77
N VAL A 465 -62.27 26.97 -59.01
CA VAL A 465 -62.24 26.97 -57.54
C VAL A 465 -62.50 25.57 -56.98
N ILE A 466 -63.46 24.82 -57.53
CA ILE A 466 -63.76 23.44 -57.10
C ILE A 466 -62.57 22.51 -57.34
N ASN A 467 -61.89 22.61 -58.48
CA ASN A 467 -60.67 21.82 -58.75
C ASN A 467 -59.55 22.15 -57.76
N GLN A 468 -59.34 23.43 -57.44
CA GLN A 468 -58.34 23.85 -56.45
C GLN A 468 -58.68 23.33 -55.04
N LEU A 469 -59.96 23.36 -54.67
CA LEU A 469 -60.46 22.80 -53.41
C LEU A 469 -60.19 21.28 -53.35
N ALA A 470 -60.49 20.54 -54.41
CA ALA A 470 -60.24 19.11 -54.48
C ALA A 470 -58.75 18.77 -54.29
N GLY A 471 -57.85 19.52 -54.94
CA GLY A 471 -56.40 19.35 -54.75
C GLY A 471 -55.93 19.66 -53.33
N THR A 472 -56.54 20.66 -52.68
CA THR A 472 -56.26 21.01 -51.28
C THR A 472 -56.71 19.92 -50.32
N LEU A 473 -57.92 19.36 -50.53
CA LEU A 473 -58.47 18.28 -49.72
C LEU A 473 -57.64 16.99 -49.85
N GLN A 474 -57.15 16.67 -51.05
CA GLN A 474 -56.27 15.53 -51.25
C GLN A 474 -54.95 15.69 -50.48
N LYS A 475 -54.35 16.88 -50.50
CA LYS A 475 -53.17 17.19 -49.69
C LYS A 475 -53.46 17.07 -48.19
N SER A 476 -54.61 17.58 -47.72
CA SER A 476 -55.03 17.44 -46.32
C SER A 476 -55.16 15.98 -45.90
N ALA A 477 -55.76 15.13 -46.74
CA ALA A 477 -55.87 13.69 -46.47
C ALA A 477 -54.48 13.02 -46.38
N GLN A 478 -53.57 13.36 -47.29
CA GLN A 478 -52.20 12.83 -47.28
C GLN A 478 -51.42 13.29 -46.03
N SER A 479 -51.51 14.57 -45.67
CA SER A 479 -50.88 15.09 -44.45
C SER A 479 -51.41 14.41 -43.20
N ALA A 480 -52.72 14.16 -43.15
CA ALA A 480 -53.35 13.45 -42.03
C ALA A 480 -52.84 11.99 -41.91
N GLN A 481 -52.68 11.28 -43.03
CA GLN A 481 -52.06 9.94 -43.03
C GLN A 481 -50.61 9.98 -42.54
N GLN A 482 -49.83 10.99 -42.94
CA GLN A 482 -48.44 11.15 -42.50
C GLN A 482 -48.35 11.48 -41.00
N ILE A 483 -49.28 12.28 -40.47
CA ILE A 483 -49.40 12.53 -39.01
C ILE A 483 -49.67 11.21 -38.31
N SER A 484 -50.63 10.40 -38.76
CA SER A 484 -50.95 9.10 -38.16
C SER A 484 -49.71 8.17 -38.12
N ALA A 485 -48.98 8.06 -39.22
CA ALA A 485 -47.74 7.28 -39.28
C ALA A 485 -46.65 7.81 -38.32
N SER A 486 -46.48 9.13 -38.25
CA SER A 486 -45.51 9.76 -37.35
C SER A 486 -45.86 9.51 -35.88
N THR A 487 -47.15 9.56 -35.55
CA THR A 487 -47.66 9.27 -34.21
C THR A 487 -47.44 7.80 -33.82
N GLN A 488 -47.62 6.86 -34.75
CA GLN A 488 -47.29 5.44 -34.54
C GLN A 488 -45.80 5.28 -34.18
N GLN A 489 -44.92 6.01 -34.87
CA GLN A 489 -43.48 5.98 -34.59
C GLN A 489 -43.13 6.64 -33.25
N GLN A 490 -43.85 7.71 -32.87
CA GLN A 490 -43.73 8.31 -31.53
C GLN A 490 -44.10 7.31 -30.44
N ASN A 491 -45.16 6.50 -30.61
CA ASN A 491 -45.53 5.45 -29.65
C ASN A 491 -44.40 4.43 -29.43
N ILE A 492 -43.74 4.00 -30.51
CA ILE A 492 -42.57 3.09 -30.41
C ILE A 492 -41.43 3.77 -29.64
N GLY A 493 -41.18 5.05 -29.91
CA GLY A 493 -40.17 5.83 -29.18
C GLY A 493 -40.50 6.00 -27.69
N MET A 494 -41.78 6.21 -27.35
CA MET A 494 -42.23 6.28 -25.97
C MET A 494 -42.07 4.95 -25.23
N GLU A 495 -42.27 3.82 -25.90
CA GLU A 495 -42.05 2.49 -25.31
C GLU A 495 -40.58 2.27 -24.96
N GLN A 496 -39.68 2.70 -25.85
CA GLN A 496 -38.24 2.67 -25.62
C GLN A 496 -37.82 3.56 -24.46
N ILE A 497 -38.38 4.78 -24.36
CA ILE A 497 -38.13 5.67 -23.21
C ILE A 497 -38.63 5.03 -21.92
N ASN A 498 -39.83 4.46 -21.92
CA ASN A 498 -40.39 3.79 -20.74
C ASN A 498 -39.48 2.63 -20.27
N GLN A 499 -38.97 1.83 -21.20
CA GLN A 499 -38.01 0.78 -20.87
C GLN A 499 -36.70 1.35 -20.30
N ALA A 500 -36.15 2.40 -20.92
CA ALA A 500 -34.96 3.07 -20.40
C ALA A 500 -35.18 3.62 -18.98
N MET A 501 -36.37 4.17 -18.69
CA MET A 501 -36.71 4.65 -17.34
C MET A 501 -36.74 3.51 -16.31
N LYS A 502 -37.24 2.32 -16.68
CA LYS A 502 -37.19 1.12 -15.83
C LYS A 502 -35.76 0.67 -15.56
N ASP A 503 -34.91 0.67 -16.59
CA ASP A 503 -33.51 0.28 -16.47
C ASP A 503 -32.74 1.27 -15.58
N ILE A 504 -32.97 2.58 -15.75
CA ILE A 504 -32.41 3.62 -14.88
C ILE A 504 -32.90 3.43 -13.44
N LYS A 505 -34.18 3.14 -13.22
CA LYS A 505 -34.72 2.85 -11.88
C LYS A 505 -34.00 1.69 -11.21
N GLN A 506 -33.79 0.60 -11.94
CA GLN A 506 -33.05 -0.56 -11.44
C GLN A 506 -31.60 -0.19 -11.11
N ALA A 507 -30.93 0.57 -11.99
CA ALA A 507 -29.56 1.05 -11.75
C ALA A 507 -29.48 1.95 -10.51
N THR A 508 -30.45 2.85 -10.30
CA THR A 508 -30.52 3.69 -9.08
C THR A 508 -30.68 2.84 -7.82
N VAL A 509 -31.51 1.78 -7.85
CA VAL A 509 -31.64 0.86 -6.70
C VAL A 509 -30.32 0.13 -6.40
N GLN A 510 -29.64 -0.36 -7.43
CA GLN A 510 -28.32 -1.01 -7.27
C GLN A 510 -27.27 -0.03 -6.74
N PHE A 511 -27.28 1.21 -7.23
CA PHE A 511 -26.40 2.28 -6.78
C PHE A 511 -26.59 2.60 -5.29
N VAL A 512 -27.83 2.72 -4.81
CA VAL A 512 -28.13 2.93 -3.38
C VAL A 512 -27.64 1.74 -2.54
N SER A 513 -27.80 0.51 -3.04
CA SER A 513 -27.27 -0.68 -2.36
C SER A 513 -25.73 -0.64 -2.26
N GLY A 514 -25.05 -0.27 -3.35
CA GLY A 514 -23.59 -0.11 -3.37
C GLY A 514 -23.12 1.01 -2.44
N ALA A 515 -23.81 2.14 -2.40
CA ALA A 515 -23.53 3.24 -1.49
C ALA A 515 -23.64 2.81 -0.02
N ARG A 516 -24.67 2.03 0.33
CA ARG A 516 -24.81 1.44 1.67
C ARG A 516 -23.67 0.49 2.04
N GLN A 517 -23.20 -0.33 1.10
CA GLN A 517 -22.04 -1.20 1.33
C GLN A 517 -20.76 -0.38 1.54
N SER A 518 -20.54 0.67 0.75
CA SER A 518 -19.42 1.60 0.92
C SER A 518 -19.46 2.32 2.28
N GLN A 519 -20.65 2.71 2.74
CA GLN A 519 -20.83 3.26 4.08
C GLN A 519 -20.40 2.27 5.17
N ALA A 520 -20.90 1.03 5.13
CA ALA A 520 -20.54 0.01 6.12
C ALA A 520 -19.03 -0.27 6.13
N ALA A 521 -18.40 -0.35 4.96
CA ALA A 521 -16.96 -0.54 4.84
C ALA A 521 -16.16 0.67 5.38
N ALA A 522 -16.62 1.90 5.12
CA ALA A 522 -15.98 3.11 5.63
C ALA A 522 -16.11 3.22 7.16
N GLU A 523 -17.26 2.86 7.72
CA GLU A 523 -17.48 2.78 9.18
C GLU A 523 -16.53 1.76 9.82
N GLU A 524 -16.40 0.56 9.23
CA GLU A 524 -15.49 -0.48 9.70
C GLU A 524 -14.02 -0.02 9.64
N LEU A 525 -13.60 0.59 8.53
CA LEU A 525 -12.26 1.15 8.37
C LEU A 525 -11.97 2.24 9.40
N ASN A 526 -12.94 3.10 9.71
CA ASN A 526 -12.78 4.13 10.73
C ASN A 526 -12.60 3.52 12.12
N VAL A 527 -13.37 2.47 12.47
CA VAL A 527 -13.17 1.72 13.72
C VAL A 527 -11.76 1.11 13.77
N LYS A 528 -11.30 0.48 12.69
CA LYS A 528 -9.94 -0.11 12.61
C LYS A 528 -8.84 0.93 12.73
N ALA A 529 -9.02 2.11 12.12
CA ALA A 529 -8.09 3.22 12.26
C ALA A 529 -8.01 3.73 13.71
N GLN A 530 -9.16 3.82 14.41
CA GLN A 530 -9.20 4.17 15.82
C GLN A 530 -8.54 3.11 16.73
N GLU A 531 -8.73 1.82 16.43
CA GLU A 531 -8.05 0.72 17.14
C GLU A 531 -6.53 0.77 16.95
N LEU A 532 -6.06 1.03 15.72
CA LEU A 532 -4.64 1.25 15.44
C LEU A 532 -4.11 2.47 16.19
N GLN A 533 -4.83 3.59 16.18
CA GLN A 533 -4.46 4.81 16.88
C GLN A 533 -4.32 4.58 18.39
N LYS A 534 -5.26 3.87 19.01
CA LYS A 534 -5.16 3.48 20.44
C LYS A 534 -3.98 2.56 20.71
N SER A 535 -3.65 1.66 19.78
CA SER A 535 -2.53 0.74 19.93
C SER A 535 -1.18 1.47 19.88
N VAL A 536 -1.06 2.53 19.08
CA VAL A 536 0.16 3.37 19.04
C VAL A 536 0.23 4.40 20.16
N GLU A 537 -0.89 4.80 20.75
CA GLU A 537 -0.91 5.64 21.97
C GLU A 537 -0.25 4.98 23.19
N TYR A 538 -0.13 3.65 23.19
CA TYR A 538 0.66 2.92 24.19
C TYR A 538 2.13 3.34 24.17
N PHE A 539 2.67 3.64 22.99
CA PHE A 539 4.05 4.07 22.82
C PHE A 539 4.16 5.60 22.99
N LYS A 540 4.85 6.00 24.06
CA LYS A 540 5.13 7.39 24.42
C LYS A 540 6.50 7.78 23.88
N GLU A 541 6.53 8.89 23.17
CA GLU A 541 7.73 9.51 22.61
C GLU A 541 8.50 10.37 23.61
#